data_AF-A0A7S3PKP7-F1
#
_entry.id   AF-A0A7S3PKP7-F1
#
_cell.length_a   1.000
_cell.length_b   1.000
_cell.length_c   1.000
_cell.angle_alpha   90.00
_cell.angle_beta   90.00
_cell.angle_gamma   90.00
#
_symmetry.space_group_name_H-M   'P 1'
#
loop_
_entity.id
_entity.type
_entity.pdbx_description
1 polymer ?
#
loop_
_entity_poly.entity_id
_entity_poly.type
_entity_poly.pdbx_seq_one_letter_code
_entity_poly.pdbx_strand_id
1 'polypeptide(L)'
;MSLLIIKINVVDKTGPSRVIITSALLMAIFSPPLFIWLSSCNDYDCILPQSMFSILTAAFGSALPVTLCDAFPAEIRYTGIAFSYNAAQVVFGGTAPIIATELVVPGKPFLPGLYLSVVA
;
A
#
# COMPACT_ATOMS: atom_id res chain seq x y z
N MET A 1 -2.54 10.18 15.55
CA MET A 1 -1.21 9.98 16.17
C MET A 1 -1.08 8.60 16.84
N SER A 2 -2.04 8.17 17.66
CA SER A 2 -1.94 6.94 18.47
C SER A 2 -1.90 5.62 17.68
N LEU A 3 -2.56 5.53 16.51
CA LEU A 3 -2.51 4.35 15.64
C LEU A 3 -1.14 4.16 14.95
N LEU A 4 -0.35 5.23 14.83
CA LEU A 4 0.97 5.20 14.21
C LEU A 4 2.02 4.57 15.16
N ILE A 5 1.87 4.78 16.47
CA ILE A 5 2.81 4.29 17.49
C ILE A 5 2.69 2.78 17.69
N ILE A 6 1.47 2.22 17.65
CA ILE A 6 1.26 0.77 17.78
C ILE A 6 1.90 0.02 16.60
N LYS A 7 1.85 0.60 15.40
CA LYS A 7 2.43 -0.01 14.19
C LYS A 7 3.94 -0.16 14.28
N ILE A 8 4.64 0.86 14.78
CA ILE A 8 6.11 0.87 14.89
C ILE A 8 6.60 -0.28 15.79
N ASN A 9 5.93 -0.53 16.91
CA ASN A 9 6.35 -1.53 17.89
C ASN A 9 6.24 -3.00 17.38
N VAL A 10 5.34 -3.26 16.41
CA VAL A 10 5.20 -4.58 15.77
C VAL A 10 6.30 -4.79 14.70
N VAL A 11 6.69 -3.72 14.00
CA VAL A 11 7.75 -3.76 12.97
C VAL A 11 9.12 -3.99 13.59
N ASP A 12 9.39 -3.37 14.74
CA ASP A 12 10.67 -3.48 15.43
C ASP A 12 11.03 -4.91 15.87
N LYS A 13 10.03 -5.78 16.10
CA LYS A 13 10.25 -7.16 16.56
C LYS A 13 10.35 -8.21 15.45
N THR A 14 9.85 -7.92 14.25
CA THR A 14 9.70 -8.92 13.17
C THR A 14 10.69 -8.73 12.03
N GLY A 15 11.35 -7.57 11.96
CA GLY A 15 12.31 -7.22 10.92
C GLY A 15 11.62 -6.49 9.76
N PRO A 16 12.09 -5.29 9.39
CA PRO A 16 11.40 -4.39 8.46
C PRO A 16 11.17 -5.01 7.07
N SER A 17 12.11 -5.79 6.56
CA SER A 17 11.95 -6.48 5.26
C SER A 17 10.83 -7.52 5.26
N ARG A 18 10.61 -8.24 6.38
CA ARG A 18 9.51 -9.20 6.48
C ARG A 18 8.17 -8.50 6.53
N VAL A 19 8.11 -7.33 7.16
CA VAL A 19 6.88 -6.52 7.20
C VAL A 19 6.53 -5.98 5.81
N ILE A 20 7.50 -5.52 5.02
CA ILE A 20 7.23 -5.11 3.63
C ILE A 20 6.66 -6.29 2.82
N ILE A 21 7.33 -7.45 2.85
CA ILE A 21 6.88 -8.60 2.06
C ILE A 21 5.51 -9.09 2.51
N THR A 22 5.28 -9.21 3.82
CA THR A 22 3.98 -9.65 4.34
C THR A 22 2.86 -8.65 4.06
N SER A 23 3.13 -7.34 4.19
CA SER A 23 2.14 -6.30 3.86
C SER A 23 1.85 -6.22 2.38
N ALA A 24 2.86 -6.37 1.50
CA ALA A 24 2.68 -6.45 0.06
C ALA A 24 1.83 -7.67 -0.34
N LEU A 25 2.13 -8.86 0.20
CA LEU A 25 1.32 -10.07 -0.02
C LEU A 25 -0.11 -9.92 0.48
N LEU A 26 -0.31 -9.32 1.66
CA LEU A 26 -1.64 -9.03 2.18
C LEU A 26 -2.37 -8.03 1.27
N MET A 27 -1.70 -6.99 0.76
CA MET A 27 -2.30 -6.07 -0.21
C MET A 27 -2.70 -6.80 -1.49
N ALA A 28 -1.83 -7.67 -2.01
CA ALA A 28 -2.11 -8.43 -3.23
C ALA A 28 -3.32 -9.38 -3.08
N ILE A 29 -3.47 -10.01 -1.91
CA ILE A 29 -4.57 -10.95 -1.66
C ILE A 29 -5.88 -10.23 -1.32
N PHE A 30 -5.82 -9.19 -0.47
CA PHE A 30 -7.03 -8.53 0.05
C PHE A 30 -7.54 -7.39 -0.83
N SER A 31 -6.76 -6.86 -1.78
CA SER A 31 -7.20 -5.77 -2.65
C SER A 31 -8.44 -6.13 -3.49
N PRO A 32 -8.52 -7.27 -4.23
CA PRO A 32 -9.70 -7.63 -5.00
C PRO A 32 -10.99 -7.79 -4.18
N PRO A 33 -11.01 -8.54 -3.04
CA PRO A 33 -12.23 -8.68 -2.24
C PRO A 33 -12.63 -7.37 -1.55
N LEU A 34 -11.68 -6.53 -1.13
CA LEU A 34 -11.98 -5.21 -0.56
C LEU A 34 -12.64 -4.29 -1.60
N PHE A 35 -12.20 -4.33 -2.87
CA PHE A 35 -12.81 -3.55 -3.95
C PHE A 35 -14.24 -4.00 -4.28
N ILE A 36 -14.51 -5.31 -4.27
CA ILE A 36 -15.88 -5.83 -4.42
C ILE A 36 -16.76 -5.33 -3.27
N TRP A 37 -16.25 -5.38 -2.04
CA TRP A 37 -16.99 -4.91 -0.88
C TRP A 37 -17.27 -3.40 -0.97
N LEU A 38 -16.25 -2.60 -1.30
CA LEU A 38 -16.38 -1.16 -1.48
C LEU A 38 -17.42 -0.79 -2.54
N SER A 39 -17.52 -1.57 -3.62
CA SER A 39 -18.48 -1.34 -4.70
C SER A 39 -19.94 -1.67 -4.35
N SER A 40 -20.16 -2.44 -3.29
CA SER A 40 -21.49 -2.91 -2.86
C SER A 40 -22.02 -2.18 -1.61
N CYS A 41 -21.21 -1.32 -1.01
CA CYS A 41 -21.55 -0.59 0.21
C CYS A 41 -22.32 0.71 -0.08
N ASN A 42 -23.25 1.06 0.81
CA ASN A 42 -23.88 2.38 0.86
C ASN A 42 -23.21 3.23 1.95
N ASP A 43 -23.01 4.53 1.69
CA ASP A 43 -22.42 5.57 2.57
C ASP A 43 -21.64 5.09 3.81
N TYR A 44 -22.33 4.74 4.90
CA TYR A 44 -21.70 4.37 6.18
C TYR A 44 -21.05 2.97 6.19
N ASP A 45 -21.53 2.03 5.37
CA ASP A 45 -20.98 0.67 5.30
C ASP A 45 -19.59 0.64 4.65
N CYS A 46 -19.24 1.67 3.86
CA CYS A 46 -17.91 1.81 3.24
C CYS A 46 -16.78 2.07 4.26
N ILE A 47 -17.12 2.52 5.48
CA ILE A 47 -16.11 2.92 6.48
C ILE A 47 -15.24 1.73 6.87
N LEU A 48 -15.82 0.54 6.99
CA LEU A 48 -15.11 -0.67 7.41
C LEU A 48 -14.09 -1.14 6.36
N PRO A 49 -14.46 -1.40 5.09
CA PRO A 49 -13.49 -1.78 4.06
C PRO A 49 -12.44 -0.70 3.81
N GLN A 50 -12.82 0.59 3.86
CA GLN A 50 -11.88 1.71 3.73
C GLN A 50 -10.86 1.74 4.89
N SER A 51 -11.30 1.47 6.11
CA SER A 51 -10.43 1.40 7.28
C SER A 51 -9.45 0.22 7.17
N MET A 52 -9.91 -0.94 6.68
CA MET A 52 -9.04 -2.09 6.44
C MET A 52 -7.98 -1.76 5.38
N PHE A 53 -8.38 -1.16 4.26
CA PHE A 53 -7.46 -0.74 3.20
C PHE A 53 -6.42 0.27 3.70
N SER A 54 -6.85 1.22 4.54
CA SER A 54 -5.97 2.19 5.20
C SER A 54 -4.98 1.54 6.18
N ILE A 55 -5.39 0.48 6.87
CA ILE A 55 -4.51 -0.26 7.78
C ILE A 55 -3.39 -0.96 7.01
N LEU A 56 -3.73 -1.64 5.90
CA LEU A 56 -2.77 -2.35 5.04
C LEU A 56 -1.75 -1.38 4.43
N THR A 57 -2.23 -0.31 3.80
CA THR A 57 -1.36 0.71 3.17
C THR A 57 -0.43 1.39 4.19
N ALA A 58 -0.92 1.70 5.38
CA ALA A 58 -0.07 2.28 6.42
C ALA A 58 0.89 1.26 7.06
N ALA A 59 0.61 -0.06 7.00
CA ALA A 59 1.61 -1.07 7.40
C ALA A 59 2.78 -1.08 6.41
N PHE A 60 2.49 -1.11 5.11
CA PHE A 60 3.49 -1.02 4.05
C PHE A 60 4.31 0.28 4.16
N GLY A 61 3.63 1.43 4.27
CA GLY A 61 4.26 2.75 4.39
C GLY A 61 5.14 2.93 5.63
N SER A 62 4.85 2.22 6.73
CA SER A 62 5.67 2.29 7.95
C SER A 62 6.99 1.50 7.85
N ALA A 63 7.00 0.40 7.10
CA ALA A 63 8.19 -0.45 6.95
C ALA A 63 9.10 -0.03 5.79
N LEU A 64 8.54 0.71 4.82
CA LEU A 64 9.24 1.24 3.65
C LEU A 64 10.49 2.07 4.00
N PRO A 65 10.44 3.14 4.83
CA PRO A 65 11.62 3.96 5.12
C PRO A 65 12.71 3.19 5.86
N VAL A 66 12.35 2.24 6.73
CA VAL A 66 13.31 1.40 7.47
C VAL A 66 14.06 0.49 6.50
N THR A 67 13.35 -0.20 5.63
CA THR A 67 13.97 -1.11 4.64
C THR A 67 14.80 -0.35 3.62
N LEU A 68 14.35 0.84 3.21
CA LEU A 68 15.12 1.71 2.33
C LEU A 68 16.41 2.22 3.00
N CYS A 69 16.40 2.51 4.31
CA CYS A 69 17.63 2.84 5.04
C CYS A 69 18.63 1.68 5.08
N ASP A 70 18.15 0.44 5.18
CA ASP A 70 19.00 -0.75 5.17
C ASP A 70 19.55 -1.08 3.77
N ALA A 71 18.82 -0.72 2.71
CA ALA A 71 19.20 -1.01 1.32
C ALA A 71 20.31 -0.11 0.76
N PHE A 72 20.51 1.09 1.33
CA PHE A 72 21.49 2.06 0.84
C PHE A 72 22.63 2.32 1.86
N PRO A 73 23.89 2.40 1.38
CA PRO A 73 25.04 2.75 2.22
C PRO A 73 24.88 4.16 2.80
N ALA A 74 25.48 4.38 3.98
CA ALA A 74 25.26 5.58 4.78
C ALA A 74 25.62 6.87 4.04
N GLU A 75 26.62 6.86 3.14
CA GLU A 75 27.06 8.07 2.43
C GLU A 75 26.02 8.59 1.43
N ILE A 76 25.21 7.71 0.84
CA ILE A 76 24.23 8.05 -0.21
C ILE A 76 22.79 7.78 0.19
N ARG A 77 22.53 7.47 1.47
CA ARG A 77 21.21 7.02 1.93
C ARG A 77 20.11 8.04 1.62
N TYR A 78 20.29 9.29 2.02
CA TYR A 78 19.23 10.30 1.83
C TYR A 78 18.93 10.55 0.35
N THR A 79 19.97 10.65 -0.49
CA THR A 79 19.82 10.90 -1.93
C THR A 79 19.28 9.67 -2.66
N GLY A 80 19.76 8.47 -2.34
CA GLY A 80 19.28 7.21 -2.92
C GLY A 80 17.82 6.92 -2.57
N ILE A 81 17.42 7.15 -1.32
CA ILE A 81 16.03 7.02 -0.87
C ILE A 81 15.13 8.04 -1.57
N ALA A 82 15.52 9.32 -1.55
CA ALA A 82 14.74 10.38 -2.18
C ALA A 82 14.60 10.15 -3.69
N PHE A 83 15.68 9.78 -4.38
CA PHE A 83 15.65 9.49 -5.81
C PHE A 83 14.73 8.31 -6.12
N SER A 84 14.90 7.17 -5.44
CA SER A 84 14.09 5.97 -5.69
C SER A 84 12.61 6.22 -5.41
N TYR A 85 12.29 6.92 -4.31
CA TYR A 85 10.92 7.24 -3.93
C TYR A 85 10.27 8.22 -4.92
N ASN A 86 10.97 9.30 -5.30
CA ASN A 86 10.44 10.26 -6.26
C ASN A 86 10.32 9.66 -7.66
N ALA A 87 11.28 8.85 -8.11
CA ALA A 87 11.19 8.16 -9.39
C ALA A 87 9.96 7.24 -9.46
N ALA A 88 9.72 6.46 -8.40
CA ALA A 88 8.53 5.63 -8.29
C ALA A 88 7.24 6.48 -8.30
N GLN A 89 7.20 7.60 -7.55
CA GLN A 89 6.06 8.51 -7.53
C GLN A 89 5.80 9.20 -8.89
N VAL A 90 6.84 9.52 -9.65
CA VAL A 90 6.68 10.10 -11.00
C VAL A 90 6.07 9.07 -11.96
N VAL A 91 6.51 7.82 -11.88
CA VAL A 91 6.00 6.75 -12.76
C VAL A 91 4.60 6.31 -12.37
N PHE A 92 4.36 6.05 -11.09
CA PHE A 92 3.12 5.42 -10.60
C PHE A 92 2.12 6.39 -9.97
N GLY A 93 2.56 7.55 -9.49
CA GLY A 93 1.72 8.47 -8.71
C GLY A 93 0.53 9.03 -9.49
N GLY A 94 0.70 9.26 -10.80
CA GLY A 94 -0.39 9.70 -11.68
C GLY A 94 -1.00 8.60 -12.53
N THR A 95 -0.20 7.61 -12.95
CA THR A 95 -0.66 6.56 -13.88
C THR A 95 -1.55 5.54 -13.20
N ALA A 96 -1.25 5.16 -11.96
CA ALA A 96 -2.04 4.18 -11.22
C ALA A 96 -3.51 4.60 -11.02
N PRO A 97 -3.84 5.83 -10.57
CA PRO A 97 -5.24 6.22 -10.43
C PRO A 97 -5.96 6.36 -11.78
N ILE A 98 -5.27 6.77 -12.85
CA ILE A 98 -5.86 6.83 -14.20
C ILE A 98 -6.26 5.43 -14.66
N ILE A 99 -5.32 4.48 -14.60
CA ILE A 99 -5.58 3.08 -14.98
C ILE A 99 -6.68 2.48 -14.10
N ALA A 100 -6.62 2.71 -12.78
CA ALA A 100 -7.64 2.21 -11.86
C ALA A 100 -9.04 2.77 -12.17
N THR A 101 -9.14 4.04 -12.58
CA THR A 101 -10.43 4.67 -12.94
C THR A 101 -10.98 4.09 -14.24
N GLU A 102 -10.14 3.92 -15.27
CA GLU A 102 -10.54 3.27 -16.54
C GLU A 102 -10.98 1.80 -16.33
N LEU A 103 -10.46 1.14 -15.31
CA LEU A 103 -10.82 -0.23 -14.94
C LEU A 103 -12.13 -0.34 -14.15
N VAL A 104 -12.76 0.78 -13.77
CA VAL A 104 -14.08 0.77 -13.12
C VAL A 104 -15.15 0.49 -14.17
N VAL A 105 -15.35 -0.79 -14.48
CA VAL A 105 -16.35 -1.26 -15.45
C VAL A 105 -17.58 -1.81 -14.73
N PRO A 106 -18.81 -1.39 -15.11
CA PRO A 106 -20.05 -1.94 -14.57
C PRO A 106 -20.07 -3.48 -14.62
N GLY A 107 -20.38 -4.12 -13.50
CA GLY A 107 -20.41 -5.58 -13.37
C GLY A 107 -19.06 -6.26 -13.11
N LYS A 108 -17.93 -5.52 -13.07
CA LYS A 108 -16.60 -6.06 -12.73
C LYS A 108 -15.83 -5.19 -11.73
N PRO A 109 -16.34 -4.99 -10.50
CA PRO A 109 -15.72 -4.09 -9.51
C PRO A 109 -14.36 -4.57 -8.97
N PHE A 110 -13.99 -5.82 -9.24
CA PHE A 110 -12.72 -6.40 -8.80
C PHE A 110 -11.51 -6.00 -9.68
N LEU A 111 -11.73 -5.41 -10.86
CA LEU A 111 -10.67 -5.09 -11.82
C LEU A 111 -9.63 -4.08 -11.27
N PRO A 112 -10.00 -2.97 -10.63
CA PRO A 112 -9.02 -2.08 -10.00
C PRO A 112 -8.25 -2.78 -8.86
N GLY A 113 -8.95 -3.64 -8.11
CA GLY A 113 -8.35 -4.44 -7.04
C GLY A 113 -7.29 -5.41 -7.57
N LEU A 114 -7.56 -6.09 -8.69
CA LEU A 114 -6.60 -6.95 -9.39
C LEU A 114 -5.39 -6.19 -9.93
N TYR A 115 -5.60 -5.00 -10.49
CA TYR A 115 -4.49 -4.15 -10.94
C TYR A 115 -3.55 -3.85 -9.78
N LEU A 116 -4.09 -3.46 -8.61
CA LEU A 116 -3.29 -3.24 -7.41
C LEU A 116 -2.59 -4.51 -6.93
N SER A 117 -3.19 -5.69 -7.09
CA SER A 117 -2.55 -6.96 -6.77
C SER A 117 -1.34 -7.30 -7.65
N VAL A 118 -1.34 -6.86 -8.90
CA VAL A 118 -0.22 -7.06 -9.83
C VAL A 118 0.90 -6.05 -9.57
N VAL A 119 0.57 -4.86 -9.09
CA VAL A 119 1.53 -3.79 -8.79
C VAL A 119 2.20 -3.95 -7.41
N ALA A 120 1.51 -4.58 -6.45
CA ALA A 120 1.97 -4.82 -5.08
C ALA A 120 3.06 -5.89 -4.99
#